data_AF-A0A3B9M703-F1
#
_entry.id   AF-A0A3B9M703-F1
#
_cell.length_a   1.000
_cell.length_b   1.000
_cell.length_c   1.000
_cell.angle_alpha   90.00
_cell.angle_beta   90.00
_cell.angle_gamma   90.00
#
_symmetry.space_group_name_H-M   'P 1'
#
loop_
_entity.id
_entity.type
_entity.pdbx_description
1 polymer ?
#
loop_
_entity_poly.entity_id
_entity_poly.type
_entity_poly.pdbx_seq_one_letter_code
_entity_poly.pdbx_strand_id
1 'polypeptide(L)' 'MSKHLVDIDDEALGAARAQLGTETIKETVNEALRRVSSGRKKRVARAIDILVRAKLEDRDRAWR' A
#
# COMPACT_ATOMS: atom_id res chain seq x y z
N MET A 1 2.04 -9.00 -13.51
CA MET A 1 0.79 -8.93 -12.72
C MET A 1 0.22 -10.34 -12.64
N SER A 2 0.02 -10.87 -11.44
CA SER A 2 -0.75 -12.11 -11.23
C SER A 2 -2.25 -11.82 -11.37
N LYS A 3 -3.01 -12.83 -11.77
CA LYS A 3 -4.47 -12.78 -11.78
C LYS A 3 -4.98 -13.42 -10.50
N HIS A 4 -5.97 -12.79 -9.88
CA HIS A 4 -6.66 -13.30 -8.71
C HIS A 4 -8.16 -13.32 -9.04
N LEU A 5 -8.83 -14.40 -8.67
CA LEU A 5 -10.29 -14.46 -8.67
C LEU A 5 -10.73 -14.06 -7.27
N VAL A 6 -11.54 -13.00 -7.17
CA VAL A 6 -12.06 -12.46 -5.92
C VAL A 6 -13.49 -11.99 -6.20
N ASP A 7 -14.38 -12.20 -5.25
CA ASP A 7 -15.72 -11.61 -5.30
C ASP A 7 -15.61 -10.12 -4.99
N ILE A 8 -16.32 -9.30 -5.76
CA ILE A 8 -16.35 -7.86 -5.63
C ILE A 8 -17.81 -7.42 -5.67
N ASP A 9 -18.18 -6.53 -4.76
CA ASP A 9 -19.47 -5.86 -4.79
C ASP A 9 -19.54 -4.94 -6.03
N ASP A 10 -20.49 -5.21 -6.93
CA ASP A 10 -20.64 -4.50 -8.20
C ASP A 10 -21.04 -3.03 -8.01
N GLU A 11 -21.80 -2.71 -6.96
CA GLU A 11 -22.18 -1.33 -6.65
C GLU A 11 -20.97 -0.55 -6.15
N ALA A 12 -20.19 -1.14 -5.23
CA ALA A 12 -18.95 -0.55 -4.76
C ALA A 12 -17.92 -0.37 -5.91
N LEU A 13 -17.84 -1.34 -6.82
CA LEU A 13 -17.00 -1.26 -8.01
C LEU A 13 -17.46 -0.15 -8.95
N GLY A 14 -18.76 0.00 -9.16
CA GLY A 14 -19.36 1.09 -9.94
C GLY A 14 -19.06 2.47 -9.35
N ALA A 15 -19.26 2.63 -8.04
CA ALA A 15 -18.94 3.86 -7.33
C ALA A 15 -17.45 4.20 -7.42
N ALA A 16 -16.57 3.20 -7.23
CA ALA A 16 -15.13 3.38 -7.39
C ALA A 16 -14.77 3.79 -8.82
N ARG A 17 -15.37 3.19 -9.85
CA ARG A 17 -15.16 3.57 -11.26
C ARG A 17 -15.53 5.02 -11.51
N ALA A 18 -16.70 5.45 -11.05
CA ALA A 18 -17.17 6.82 -11.20
C ALA A 18 -16.25 7.82 -10.48
N GLN A 19 -15.80 7.49 -9.26
CA GLN A 19 -14.92 8.34 -8.47
C GLN A 19 -13.48 8.40 -9.02
N LEU A 20 -12.98 7.29 -9.55
CA LEU A 20 -11.62 7.17 -10.07
C LEU A 20 -11.49 7.59 -11.54
N GLY A 21 -12.61 7.66 -12.28
CA GLY A 21 -12.62 7.98 -13.71
C GLY A 21 -11.99 6.88 -14.57
N THR A 22 -12.13 5.61 -14.17
CA THR A 22 -11.48 4.47 -14.80
C THR A 22 -12.42 3.68 -15.72
N GLU A 23 -11.90 3.22 -16.85
CA GLU A 23 -12.68 2.54 -17.88
C GLU A 23 -12.75 1.02 -17.69
N THR A 24 -11.79 0.43 -16.99
CA THR A 24 -11.76 -1.02 -16.76
C THR A 24 -11.74 -1.38 -15.28
N ILE A 25 -12.27 -2.57 -14.96
CA ILE A 25 -12.23 -3.14 -13.59
C ILE A 25 -10.78 -3.23 -13.12
N LYS A 26 -9.87 -3.69 -13.98
CA LYS A 26 -8.44 -3.79 -13.70
C LYS A 26 -7.85 -2.44 -13.30
N GLU A 27 -8.12 -1.37 -14.05
CA GLU A 27 -7.61 -0.03 -13.73
C GLU A 27 -8.15 0.45 -12.39
N THR A 28 -9.46 0.29 -12.18
CA THR A 28 -10.15 0.68 -10.95
C THR A 28 -9.53 0.00 -9.73
N VAL A 29 -9.40 -1.33 -9.77
CA VAL A 29 -8.84 -2.12 -8.67
C VAL A 29 -7.38 -1.75 -8.42
N ASN A 30 -6.57 -1.62 -9.48
CA ASN A 30 -5.15 -1.26 -9.32
C ASN A 30 -4.97 0.15 -8.75
N GLU A 31 -5.78 1.11 -9.19
CA GLU A 31 -5.71 2.49 -8.70
C GLU A 31 -6.20 2.58 -7.26
N ALA A 32 -7.31 1.93 -6.91
CA ALA A 32 -7.79 1.84 -5.53
C ALA A 32 -6.71 1.27 -4.59
N LEU A 33 -6.09 0.15 -4.98
CA LEU A 33 -5.00 -0.48 -4.21
C LEU A 33 -3.77 0.43 -4.09
N ARG A 34 -3.41 1.18 -5.15
CA ARG A 34 -2.32 2.17 -5.08
C ARG A 34 -2.63 3.28 -4.10
N ARG A 35 -3.83 3.85 -4.14
CA ARG A 35 -4.24 4.96 -3.24
C ARG A 35 -4.15 4.55 -1.78
N VAL A 36 -4.69 3.38 -1.40
CA VAL A 36 -4.66 2.92 -0.01
C VAL A 36 -3.27 2.46 0.44
N SER A 37 -2.47 1.85 -0.44
CA SER A 37 -1.12 1.39 -0.10
C SER A 37 -0.09 2.53 -0.02
N SER A 38 -0.37 3.68 -0.64
CA SER A 38 0.52 4.86 -0.62
C SER A 38 0.81 5.35 0.81
N GLY A 39 -0.19 5.33 1.69
CA GLY A 39 -0.03 5.70 3.11
C GLY A 39 0.89 4.75 3.86
N ARG A 40 0.77 3.43 3.60
CA ARG A 40 1.65 2.41 4.19
C ARG A 40 3.09 2.60 3.73
N LYS A 41 3.33 2.84 2.44
CA LYS A 41 4.69 3.09 1.91
C LYS A 41 5.35 4.29 2.58
N LYS A 42 4.62 5.41 2.70
CA LYS A 42 5.12 6.62 3.39
C LYS A 42 5.43 6.35 4.86
N ARG A 43 4.58 5.60 5.56
CA ARG A 43 4.81 5.21 6.97
C ARG A 43 6.05 4.32 7.13
N VAL A 44 6.21 3.32 6.26
CA VAL A 44 7.37 2.42 6.28
C VAL A 44 8.66 3.19 6.00
N ALA A 45 8.67 4.04 4.96
CA ALA A 45 9.82 4.89 4.65
C ALA A 45 10.22 5.77 5.85
N ARG A 46 9.24 6.43 6.49
CA ARG A 46 9.48 7.24 7.69
C ARG A 46 10.04 6.41 8.86
N ALA A 47 9.51 5.21 9.08
CA ALA A 47 10.02 4.33 10.12
C ALA A 47 11.48 3.92 9.87
N ILE A 48 11.83 3.62 8.61
CA ILE A 48 13.21 3.35 8.21
C ILE A 48 14.10 4.58 8.43
N ASP A 49 13.67 5.77 8.02
CA ASP A 49 14.43 7.02 8.24
C ASP A 49 14.71 7.26 9.73
N ILE A 50 13.73 6.96 10.60
CA ILE A 50 13.90 7.05 12.05
C ILE A 50 14.98 6.06 12.53
N LEU A 51 14.95 4.81 12.06
CA LEU A 51 15.95 3.80 12.42
C LEU A 51 17.35 4.17 11.94
N VAL A 52 17.48 4.73 10.73
CA VAL A 52 18.76 5.20 10.18
C VAL A 52 19.34 6.35 11.01
N ARG A 53 18.48 7.24 11.51
CA ARG A 53 18.90 8.40 12.32
C ARG A 53 19.09 8.07 13.80
N ALA A 54 18.45 7.00 14.27
CA ALA A 54 18.63 6.54 15.62
C ALA A 54 20.09 6.08 15.78
N LYS A 55 20.79 6.64 16.77
CA LYS A 55 22.09 6.13 17.21
C LYS A 55 21.86 4.82 17.98
N LEU A 56 21.49 3.78 17.24
CA LEU A 56 21.31 2.44 17.78
C LEU A 56 22.68 1.89 18.16
N GLU A 57 22.76 1.28 19.33
CA GLU A 57 23.98 0.61 19.79
C GLU A 57 24.36 -0.52 18.82
N ASP A 58 25.65 -0.84 18.80
CA ASP A 58 26.16 -1.92 17.97
C ASP A 58 25.44 -3.23 18.33
N ARG A 59 24.95 -3.93 17.29
CA ARG A 59 24.07 -5.10 17.44
C ARG A 59 24.74 -6.18 18.28
N ASP A 60 26.05 -6.32 18.16
CA ASP A 60 26.87 -7.28 18.89
C ASP A 60 27.03 -6.96 20.38
N ARG A 61 26.71 -5.72 20.80
CA ARG A 61 26.65 -5.33 22.22
C ARG A 61 25.25 -5.46 22.80
N ALA A 62 24.21 -5.23 22.00
CA ALA A 62 22.83 -5.18 22.47
C ALA A 62 22.18 -6.55 22.77
N TRP A 63 22.74 -7.65 22.24
CA TRP A 63 22.14 -9.01 22.34
C TRP A 63 22.94 -9.99 23.24
N ARG A 64 23.86 -9.49 24.08
CA ARG A 64 24.46 -10.30 25.17
C ARG A 64 23.63 -10.18 26.44
#